data_AF-M2RIX0-F1
#
_entry.id   AF-M2RIX0-F1
#
_cell.length_a   1.000
_cell.length_b   1.000
_cell.length_c   1.000
_cell.angle_alpha   90.00
_cell.angle_beta   90.00
_cell.angle_gamma   90.00
#
_symmetry.space_group_name_H-M   'P 1'
#
loop_
_entity.id
_entity.type
_entity.pdbx_description
1 polymer ?
#
loop_
_entity_poly.entity_id
_entity_poly.type
_entity_poly.pdbx_seq_one_letter_code
_entity_poly.pdbx_strand_id
1 'polypeptide(L)'
;MSYQFHSTKSHQTESSIEADFHYETTHVEVSKEGVICTPIAKDYKFKVDKKIPKMGLMMIGWGGNNGTTVTAGILANKHHL
;
A
#
# COMPACT_ATOMS: atom_id res chain seq x y z
N MET A 1 13.83 -13.39 0.66
CA MET A 1 12.77 -14.34 1.08
C MET A 1 11.50 -13.96 0.35
N SER A 2 10.86 -14.90 -0.34
CA SER A 2 9.58 -14.68 -1.03
C SER A 2 8.46 -15.33 -0.24
N TYR A 3 7.32 -14.63 -0.09
CA TYR A 3 6.12 -15.19 0.53
C TYR A 3 5.26 -15.89 -0.51
N GLN A 4 4.75 -17.08 -0.18
CA GLN A 4 3.77 -17.81 -0.98
C GLN A 4 2.42 -17.76 -0.27
N PHE A 5 1.36 -17.48 -1.03
CA PHE A 5 0.00 -17.39 -0.51
C PHE A 5 -0.83 -18.51 -1.11
N HIS A 6 -1.41 -19.36 -0.26
CA HIS A 6 -2.43 -20.33 -0.66
C HIS A 6 -3.80 -19.72 -0.36
N SER A 7 -4.42 -19.14 -1.37
CA SER A 7 -5.67 -18.39 -1.23
C SER A 7 -6.59 -18.70 -2.40
N THR A 8 -7.88 -18.77 -2.12
CA THR A 8 -8.93 -18.82 -3.15
C THR A 8 -9.38 -17.42 -3.59
N LYS A 9 -8.95 -16.38 -2.88
CA LYS A 9 -9.32 -14.97 -3.11
C LYS A 9 -8.23 -14.15 -3.79
N SER A 10 -7.06 -14.73 -4.03
CA SER A 10 -5.98 -14.04 -4.75
C SER A 10 -5.35 -14.95 -5.79
N HIS A 11 -5.08 -14.38 -6.95
CA HIS A 11 -4.48 -15.07 -8.09
C HIS A 11 -3.37 -14.22 -8.66
N GLN A 12 -2.26 -14.87 -8.99
CA GLN A 12 -1.16 -14.21 -9.67
C GLN A 12 -1.26 -14.43 -11.17
N THR A 13 -1.03 -13.36 -11.91
CA THR A 13 -0.72 -13.41 -13.33
C THR A 13 0.78 -13.18 -13.52
N GLU A 14 1.24 -13.17 -14.77
CA GLU A 14 2.62 -12.83 -15.10
C GLU A 14 2.97 -11.40 -14.64
N SER A 15 2.08 -10.43 -14.91
CA SER A 15 2.31 -9.00 -14.67
C SER A 15 1.67 -8.44 -13.41
N SER A 16 0.71 -9.13 -12.80
CA SER A 16 -0.03 -8.59 -11.65
C SER A 16 -0.39 -9.62 -10.59
N ILE A 17 -0.67 -9.12 -9.39
CA ILE A 17 -1.35 -9.85 -8.31
C ILE A 17 -2.74 -9.28 -8.20
N GLU A 18 -3.76 -10.13 -8.26
CA GLU A 18 -5.15 -9.73 -8.14
C GLU A 18 -5.77 -10.36 -6.88
N ALA A 19 -6.66 -9.63 -6.22
CA ALA A 19 -7.27 -10.07 -4.97
C ALA A 19 -8.71 -9.55 -4.80
N ASP A 20 -9.62 -10.45 -4.41
CA ASP A 20 -10.98 -10.12 -4.01
C ASP A 20 -11.02 -9.79 -2.50
N PHE A 21 -11.59 -8.65 -2.15
CA PHE A 21 -11.69 -8.16 -0.77
C PHE A 21 -13.12 -7.73 -0.44
N HIS A 22 -13.71 -8.40 0.55
CA HIS A 22 -15.02 -8.03 1.09
C HIS A 22 -14.79 -7.03 2.23
N TYR A 23 -15.10 -5.76 1.99
CA TYR A 23 -14.97 -4.70 2.99
C TYR A 23 -16.26 -4.56 3.77
N GLU A 24 -16.21 -4.88 5.05
CA GLU A 24 -17.32 -4.69 5.98
C GLU A 24 -17.05 -3.47 6.87
N THR A 25 -18.04 -2.61 7.02
CA THR A 25 -18.00 -1.47 7.93
C THR A 25 -19.40 -1.12 8.41
N THR A 26 -19.53 -0.12 9.27
CA THR A 26 -20.83 0.31 9.81
C THR A 26 -21.01 1.79 9.51
N HIS A 27 -22.08 2.13 8.82
CA HIS A 27 -22.53 3.50 8.70
C HIS A 27 -23.25 3.91 9.99
N VAL A 28 -22.85 5.02 10.60
CA VAL A 28 -23.39 5.45 11.89
C VAL A 28 -23.99 6.85 11.76
N GLU A 29 -25.25 6.98 12.15
CA GLU A 29 -25.99 8.23 12.19
C GLU A 29 -26.37 8.54 13.64
N VAL A 30 -26.04 9.75 14.10
CA VAL A 30 -26.37 10.22 15.45
C VAL A 30 -27.51 11.23 15.33
N SER A 31 -28.61 10.98 16.04
CA SER A 31 -29.75 11.90 16.14
C SER A 31 -30.07 12.22 17.60
N LYS A 32 -31.10 13.03 17.83
CA LYS A 32 -31.56 13.35 19.19
C LYS A 32 -32.20 12.14 19.89
N GLU A 33 -32.70 11.19 19.11
CA GLU A 33 -33.41 9.99 19.56
C GLU A 33 -32.46 8.81 19.83
N GLY A 34 -31.19 8.91 19.43
CA GLY A 34 -30.17 7.89 19.68
C GLY A 34 -29.15 7.75 18.56
N VAL A 35 -28.55 6.57 18.49
CA VAL A 35 -27.53 6.23 17.48
C VAL A 35 -28.07 5.10 16.62
N ILE A 36 -28.12 5.32 15.31
CA ILE A 36 -28.48 4.31 14.31
C ILE A 36 -27.19 3.77 13.70
N CYS A 37 -26.98 2.47 13.82
CA CYS A 37 -25.82 1.77 13.27
C CYS A 37 -26.28 0.81 12.18
N THR A 38 -25.88 1.06 10.93
CA THR A 38 -26.23 0.24 9.77
C THR A 38 -24.98 -0.47 9.25
N PRO A 39 -24.86 -1.80 9.44
CA PRO A 39 -23.79 -2.58 8.82
C PRO A 39 -23.89 -2.47 7.30
N ILE A 40 -22.76 -2.18 6.65
CA ILE A 40 -22.64 -2.11 5.20
C ILE A 40 -21.45 -2.95 4.74
N ALA A 41 -21.60 -3.58 3.60
CA ALA A 41 -20.54 -4.37 2.97
C ALA A 41 -20.32 -3.91 1.54
N LYS A 42 -19.07 -3.96 1.09
CA LYS A 42 -18.67 -3.61 -0.28
C LYS A 42 -17.55 -4.51 -0.77
N ASP A 43 -17.77 -5.13 -1.92
CA ASP A 43 -16.73 -5.91 -2.59
C ASP A 43 -15.77 -5.01 -3.38
N TYR A 44 -14.48 -5.28 -3.23
CA TYR A 44 -13.39 -4.68 -3.96
C TYR A 44 -12.59 -5.76 -4.70
N LYS A 45 -12.12 -5.41 -5.90
CA LYS A 45 -11.12 -6.19 -6.63
C LYS A 45 -9.86 -5.35 -6.72
N PHE A 46 -8.81 -5.77 -6.02
CA PHE A 46 -7.50 -5.14 -6.09
C PHE A 46 -6.66 -5.77 -7.18
N LYS A 47 -5.87 -4.94 -7.87
CA LYS A 47 -4.86 -5.35 -8.84
C LYS A 47 -3.58 -4.58 -8.56
N VAL A 48 -2.49 -5.30 -8.36
CA VAL A 48 -1.15 -4.77 -8.08
C VAL A 48 -0.23 -5.18 -9.21
N ASP A 49 0.39 -4.22 -9.89
CA ASP A 49 1.43 -4.49 -10.89
C ASP A 49 2.70 -5.03 -10.20
N LYS A 50 3.29 -6.09 -10.78
CA LYS A 50 4.52 -6.72 -10.28
C LYS A 50 5.78 -5.97 -10.75
N LYS A 51 5.68 -5.10 -11.75
CA LYS A 51 6.83 -4.35 -12.27
C LYS A 51 7.25 -3.26 -11.29
N ILE A 52 8.46 -3.40 -10.73
CA ILE A 52 9.06 -2.41 -9.83
C ILE A 52 9.94 -1.44 -10.68
N PRO A 53 9.56 -0.17 -10.86
CA PRO A 53 10.37 0.78 -11.63
C PRO A 53 11.53 1.34 -10.79
N LYS A 54 12.52 1.93 -11.47
CA LYS A 54 13.43 2.87 -10.81
C LYS A 54 12.66 4.16 -10.51
N MET A 55 12.58 4.53 -9.24
CA MET A 55 11.85 5.72 -8.80
C MET A 55 12.78 6.94 -8.72
N GLY A 56 12.37 8.06 -9.31
CA GLY A 56 13.02 9.35 -9.11
C GLY A 56 12.46 10.06 -7.88
N LEU A 57 13.34 10.68 -7.08
CA LEU A 57 12.96 11.51 -5.94
C LEU A 57 13.53 12.92 -6.13
N MET A 58 12.67 13.93 -6.12
CA MET A 58 13.06 15.33 -6.07
C MET A 58 12.74 15.88 -4.68
N MET A 59 13.77 16.25 -3.93
CA MET A 59 13.60 16.68 -2.54
C MET A 59 13.96 18.16 -2.39
N ILE A 60 13.01 18.94 -1.87
CA ILE A 60 13.26 20.34 -1.49
C ILE A 60 14.16 20.34 -0.25
N GLY A 61 15.20 21.16 -0.25
CA GLY A 61 16.22 21.12 0.80
C GLY A 61 17.19 19.94 0.68
N TRP A 62 17.45 19.44 -0.54
CA TRP A 62 18.39 18.34 -0.81
C TRP A 62 19.78 18.53 -0.18
N GLY A 63 20.27 19.76 -0.10
CA GLY A 63 21.56 20.08 0.54
C GLY A 63 21.54 20.13 2.07
N GLY A 64 20.39 19.98 2.73
CA GLY A 64 20.29 19.93 4.19
C GLY A 64 20.63 18.56 4.76
N ASN A 65 20.71 18.45 6.10
CA ASN A 65 21.11 17.23 6.80
C ASN A 65 20.33 15.98 6.35
N ASN A 66 19.01 16.08 6.20
CA ASN A 66 18.19 14.95 5.76
C ASN A 66 18.47 14.56 4.31
N GLY A 67 18.70 15.53 3.43
CA GLY A 67 18.91 15.27 2.01
C GLY A 67 20.27 14.67 1.69
N THR A 68 21.31 15.20 2.32
CA THR A 68 22.65 14.61 2.24
C THR A 68 22.66 13.23 2.88
N THR A 69 22.00 13.03 4.03
CA THR A 69 21.92 11.72 4.70
C THR A 69 21.14 10.68 3.89
N VAL A 70 19.98 11.02 3.32
CA VAL A 70 19.22 10.11 2.44
C VAL A 70 20.06 9.74 1.22
N THR A 71 20.72 10.71 0.59
CA THR A 71 21.58 10.46 -0.57
C THR A 71 22.74 9.55 -0.21
N ALA A 72 23.47 9.84 0.87
CA ALA A 72 24.57 9.04 1.35
C ALA A 72 24.13 7.61 1.73
N GLY A 73 23.01 7.46 2.44
CA GLY A 73 22.45 6.17 2.83
C GLY A 73 22.08 5.30 1.63
N ILE A 74 21.44 5.88 0.60
CA ILE A 74 21.13 5.16 -0.65
C ILE A 74 22.42 4.72 -1.35
N LEU A 75 23.42 5.60 -1.47
CA LEU A 75 24.67 5.28 -2.14
C LEU A 75 25.47 4.23 -1.37
N ALA A 76 25.58 4.34 -0.05
CA ALA A 76 26.28 3.36 0.79
C ALA A 76 25.67 1.96 0.64
N ASN A 77 24.34 1.84 0.75
CA ASN A 77 23.66 0.54 0.58
C ASN A 77 23.82 -0.02 -0.84
N LYS A 78 23.72 0.85 -1.86
CA LYS A 78 23.87 0.45 -3.27
C LYS A 78 25.29 -0.04 -3.59
N HIS A 79 26.31 0.54 -2.95
CA HIS A 79 27.71 0.23 -3.20
C HIS A 79 28.34 -0.68 -2.14
N HIS A 80 27.55 -1.17 -1.18
CA HIS A 80 28.00 -2.04 -0.09
C HIS A 80 29.16 -1.45 0.72
N LEU A 81 29.05 -0.16 1.06
CA LEU A 81 29.98 0.55 1.94
C LEU A 81 29.69 0.29 3.42
#